data_AF-A0A1S3DPZ6-F1
#
_entry.id   AF-A0A1S3DPZ6-F1
#
_cell.length_a   1.000
_cell.length_b   1.000
_cell.length_c   1.000
_cell.angle_alpha   90.00
_cell.angle_beta   90.00
_cell.angle_gamma   90.00
#
_symmetry.space_group_name_H-M   'P 1'
#
loop_
_entity.id
_entity.type
_entity.pdbx_description
1 polymer ?
#
loop_
_entity_poly.entity_id
_entity_poly.type
_entity_poly.pdbx_seq_one_letter_code
_entity_poly.pdbx_strand_id
1 'polypeptide(L)'
;MDEVNQQKMLPTIRSYLKLYTTLPLSKLATFMGNARAGQDSEIERDVDKETKSLITHLLAFKHKMKNVVWTRGPSGLEGTFQSGSELDFYIDNEMIHIADTKVAHRYGDFFIRKIIKFEELNKKLQAIKI
;
A
#
# COMPACT_ATOMS: atom_id res chain seq x y z
N MET A 1 8.68 -16.18 -19.78
CA MET A 1 9.66 -15.12 -19.47
C MET A 1 9.01 -13.77 -19.29
N ASP A 2 7.92 -13.47 -20.01
CA ASP A 2 7.26 -12.17 -19.96
C ASP A 2 6.68 -11.82 -18.58
N GLU A 3 6.10 -12.79 -17.88
CA GLU A 3 5.60 -12.60 -16.51
C GLU A 3 6.73 -12.22 -15.54
N VAL A 4 7.91 -12.84 -15.68
CA VAL A 4 9.09 -12.51 -14.85
C VAL A 4 9.58 -11.10 -15.14
N ASN A 5 9.60 -10.70 -16.41
CA ASN A 5 9.98 -9.34 -16.82
C ASN A 5 9.00 -8.29 -16.26
N GLN A 6 7.70 -8.58 -16.27
CA GLN A 6 6.69 -7.71 -15.70
C GLN A 6 6.83 -7.58 -14.17
N GLN A 7 7.16 -8.69 -13.48
CA GLN A 7 7.33 -8.70 -12.03
C GLN A 7 8.64 -8.05 -11.56
N LYS A 8 9.70 -8.05 -12.39
CA LYS A 8 11.03 -7.52 -12.03
C LYS A 8 10.98 -6.08 -11.48
N MET A 9 10.10 -5.24 -12.01
CA MET A 9 10.01 -3.82 -11.65
C MET A 9 9.14 -3.55 -10.41
N LEU A 10 8.29 -4.50 -10.01
CA LEU A 10 7.31 -4.31 -8.94
C LEU A 10 7.96 -4.10 -7.56
N PRO A 11 9.03 -4.83 -7.16
CA PRO A 11 9.71 -4.58 -5.90
C PRO A 11 10.32 -3.18 -5.81
N THR A 12 10.87 -2.68 -6.92
CA THR A 12 11.48 -1.34 -7.00
C THR A 12 10.43 -0.24 -6.87
N ILE A 13 9.29 -0.38 -7.54
CA ILE A 13 8.17 0.57 -7.37
C ILE A 13 7.70 0.56 -5.92
N ARG A 14 7.53 -0.63 -5.34
CA ARG A 14 7.09 -0.79 -3.95
C ARG A 14 8.03 -0.14 -2.94
N SER A 15 9.34 -0.27 -3.12
CA SER A 15 10.32 0.33 -2.21
C SER A 15 10.26 1.86 -2.24
N TYR A 16 10.09 2.47 -3.42
CA TYR A 16 9.85 3.90 -3.52
C TYR A 16 8.54 4.31 -2.86
N LEU A 17 7.43 3.64 -3.17
CA LEU A 17 6.12 3.98 -2.59
C LEU A 17 6.12 3.90 -1.06
N LYS A 18 6.89 2.98 -0.46
CA LYS A 18 6.98 2.85 1.00
C LYS A 18 7.62 4.06 1.70
N LEU A 19 8.40 4.87 0.98
CA LEU A 19 9.10 6.03 1.54
C LEU A 19 8.29 7.32 1.49
N TYR A 20 7.14 7.33 0.81
CA TYR A 20 6.35 8.53 0.59
C TYR A 20 4.90 8.32 1.04
N THR A 21 4.27 9.37 1.56
CA THR A 21 2.81 9.41 1.81
C THR A 21 2.05 9.88 0.57
N THR A 22 2.68 10.76 -0.21
CA THR A 22 2.22 11.20 -1.52
C THR A 22 3.42 11.35 -2.45
N LEU A 23 3.26 11.01 -3.73
CA LEU A 23 4.35 11.03 -4.70
C LEU A 23 3.86 11.48 -6.09
N PRO A 24 4.41 12.56 -6.66
CA PRO A 24 4.11 12.92 -8.04
C PRO A 24 4.57 11.84 -9.01
N LEU A 25 3.74 11.57 -10.03
CA LEU A 25 3.98 10.52 -11.01
C LEU A 25 5.26 10.79 -11.82
N SER A 26 5.54 12.05 -12.14
CA SER A 26 6.77 12.51 -12.81
C SER A 26 8.05 12.18 -12.01
N LYS A 27 7.98 12.29 -10.68
CA LYS A 27 9.10 11.99 -9.79
C LYS A 27 9.37 10.49 -9.73
N LEU A 28 8.32 9.68 -9.65
CA LEU A 28 8.44 8.22 -9.74
C LEU A 28 8.97 7.79 -11.11
N ALA A 29 8.51 8.41 -12.20
CA ALA A 29 9.01 8.15 -13.55
C ALA A 29 10.51 8.42 -13.67
N THR A 30 10.96 9.56 -13.12
CA THR A 30 12.40 9.90 -13.06
C THR A 30 13.21 8.86 -12.28
N PHE A 31 12.71 8.41 -11.12
CA PHE A 31 13.39 7.37 -10.33
C PHE A 31 13.47 6.03 -11.07
N MET A 32 12.41 5.66 -11.80
CA MET A 32 12.39 4.45 -12.62
C MET A 32 13.29 4.54 -13.85
N GLY A 33 13.36 5.70 -14.50
CA GLY A 33 14.25 5.97 -15.64
C GLY A 33 15.72 5.87 -15.23
N ASN A 34 16.08 6.48 -14.10
CA ASN A 34 17.45 6.41 -13.55
C ASN A 34 17.85 4.98 -13.12
N ALA A 35 16.88 4.14 -12.71
CA ALA A 35 17.13 2.73 -12.40
C ALA A 35 17.29 1.83 -13.64
N ARG A 36 16.80 2.29 -14.80
CA ARG A 36 16.89 1.58 -16.10
C ARG A 36 18.11 2.01 -16.92
N ALA A 37 18.47 3.28 -16.83
CA ALA A 37 19.66 3.83 -17.45
C ALA A 37 20.89 3.51 -16.59
N GLY A 38 21.66 2.51 -16.99
CA GLY A 38 23.11 2.59 -16.79
C GLY A 38 23.60 3.92 -17.37
N GLN A 39 24.67 4.45 -16.79
CA GLN A 39 25.19 5.83 -16.84
C GLN A 39 25.35 6.52 -18.24
N ASP A 40 25.01 5.87 -19.36
CA ASP A 40 25.50 6.21 -20.71
C ASP A 40 24.41 6.44 -21.79
N SER A 41 23.25 7.01 -21.47
CA SER A 41 22.33 7.44 -22.55
C SER A 41 21.61 8.75 -22.27
N GLU A 42 22.22 9.85 -22.73
CA GLU A 42 21.62 11.18 -22.89
C GLU A 42 20.68 11.20 -24.12
N ILE A 43 19.65 10.34 -24.12
CA ILE A 43 18.58 10.42 -25.12
C ILE A 43 17.45 11.24 -24.51
N GLU A 44 16.87 12.17 -25.30
CA GLU A 44 15.68 12.93 -24.92
C GLU A 44 14.64 12.00 -24.29
N ARG A 45 14.48 12.12 -22.97
CA ARG A 45 13.50 11.35 -22.23
C ARG A 45 12.13 11.94 -22.53
N ASP A 46 11.37 11.24 -23.36
CA ASP A 46 9.93 11.48 -23.50
C ASP A 46 9.25 11.16 -22.16
N VAL A 47 9.18 12.18 -21.29
CA VAL A 47 8.58 12.08 -19.95
C VAL A 47 7.15 11.53 -20.03
N ASP A 48 6.40 11.89 -21.07
CA ASP A 48 5.04 11.41 -21.28
C ASP A 48 4.96 9.91 -21.58
N LYS A 49 5.93 9.37 -22.34
CA LYS A 49 5.97 7.95 -22.69
C LYS A 49 6.40 7.11 -21.49
N GLU A 50 7.37 7.59 -20.72
CA GLU A 50 7.79 6.96 -19.46
C GLU A 50 6.65 6.95 -18.43
N THR A 51 5.93 8.07 -18.33
CA THR A 51 4.78 8.22 -17.43
C THR A 51 3.66 7.24 -17.80
N LYS A 52 3.31 7.10 -19.09
CA LYS A 52 2.32 6.11 -19.55
C LYS A 52 2.78 4.67 -19.28
N SER A 53 4.05 4.37 -19.51
CA SER A 53 4.63 3.07 -19.17
C SER A 53 4.49 2.80 -17.67
N LEU A 54 4.83 3.78 -16.83
CA LEU A 54 4.72 3.68 -15.37
C LEU A 54 3.29 3.41 -14.91
N ILE A 55 2.29 4.09 -15.48
CA ILE A 55 0.87 3.85 -15.16
C ILE A 55 0.50 2.38 -15.43
N THR A 56 0.93 1.82 -16.56
CA THR A 56 0.71 0.39 -16.87
C THR A 56 1.36 -0.53 -15.84
N HIS A 57 2.57 -0.20 -15.36
CA HIS A 57 3.23 -0.96 -14.31
C HIS A 57 2.52 -0.82 -12.95
N LEU A 58 2.00 0.37 -12.61
CA LEU A 58 1.21 0.60 -11.39
C LEU A 58 -0.13 -0.14 -11.44
N LEU A 59 -0.77 -0.22 -12.60
CA LEU A 59 -1.98 -1.01 -12.80
C LEU A 59 -1.69 -2.51 -12.61
N ALA A 60 -0.60 -2.99 -13.21
CA ALA A 60 -0.15 -4.37 -13.04
C ALA A 60 0.20 -4.68 -11.58
N PHE A 61 0.81 -3.73 -10.87
CA PHE A 61 1.10 -3.83 -9.44
C PHE A 61 -0.19 -4.02 -8.64
N LYS A 62 -1.20 -3.16 -8.85
CA LYS A 62 -2.49 -3.25 -8.14
C LYS A 62 -3.23 -4.55 -8.43
N HIS A 63 -3.14 -5.07 -9.66
CA HIS A 63 -3.74 -6.35 -10.03
C HIS A 63 -3.01 -7.53 -9.36
N LYS A 64 -1.68 -7.59 -9.46
CA LYS A 64 -0.85 -8.72 -8.98
C LYS A 64 -0.73 -8.78 -7.45
N MET A 65 -1.09 -7.73 -6.72
CA MET A 65 -1.09 -7.74 -5.25
C MET A 65 -2.35 -8.32 -4.64
N LYS A 66 -3.40 -8.53 -5.44
CA LYS A 66 -4.64 -9.16 -4.99
C LYS A 66 -4.58 -10.65 -5.31
N ASN A 67 -4.48 -11.47 -4.27
CA ASN A 67 -4.51 -12.91 -4.42
C ASN A 67 -5.79 -13.46 -3.81
N VAL A 68 -6.33 -14.49 -4.44
CA VAL A 68 -7.40 -15.28 -3.85
C VAL A 68 -6.77 -16.09 -2.73
N VAL A 69 -7.13 -15.75 -1.50
CA VAL A 69 -6.68 -16.48 -0.31
C VAL A 69 -7.87 -17.14 0.35
N TRP A 70 -7.64 -18.38 0.79
CA TRP A 70 -8.57 -19.07 1.66
C TRP A 70 -8.42 -18.47 3.06
N THR A 71 -9.52 -17.97 3.62
CA THR A 71 -9.51 -17.31 4.93
C THR A 71 -10.10 -18.23 5.99
N ARG A 72 -11.37 -18.63 5.84
CA ARG A 72 -12.10 -19.54 6.73
C ARG A 72 -13.27 -20.19 5.98
N GLY A 73 -13.50 -21.49 6.18
CA GLY A 73 -14.68 -22.20 5.66
C GLY A 73 -14.49 -23.72 5.64
N PRO A 74 -15.54 -24.53 5.45
CA PRO A 74 -15.42 -25.98 5.28
C PRO A 74 -14.92 -26.37 3.87
N SER A 75 -15.09 -25.48 2.89
CA SER A 75 -14.67 -25.70 1.50
C SER A 75 -13.31 -25.04 1.24
N GLY A 76 -12.32 -25.85 0.85
CA GLY A 76 -10.99 -25.36 0.42
C GLY A 76 -10.99 -24.74 -0.98
N LEU A 77 -12.12 -24.78 -1.69
CA LEU A 77 -12.29 -24.23 -3.05
C LEU A 77 -12.81 -22.79 -3.04
N GLU A 78 -13.28 -22.30 -1.89
CA GLU A 78 -13.75 -20.93 -1.74
C GLU A 78 -12.61 -20.02 -1.29
N GLY A 79 -12.48 -18.85 -1.91
CA GLY A 79 -11.47 -17.88 -1.55
C GLY A 79 -11.98 -16.46 -1.74
N THR A 80 -11.45 -15.55 -0.94
CA THR A 80 -11.74 -14.12 -1.05
C THR A 80 -10.49 -13.41 -1.57
N PHE A 81 -10.67 -12.40 -2.42
CA PHE A 81 -9.55 -11.55 -2.81
C PHE A 81 -9.07 -10.77 -1.59
N GLN A 82 -7.85 -11.03 -1.15
CA GLN A 82 -7.16 -10.18 -0.20
C GLN A 82 -5.92 -9.59 -0.83
N SER A 83 -5.61 -8.36 -0.42
CA SER A 83 -4.31 -7.78 -0.72
C SER A 83 -3.31 -8.35 0.28
N GLY A 84 -2.26 -9.00 -0.23
CA GLY A 84 -1.14 -9.47 0.61
C GLY A 84 -0.14 -8.35 0.95
N SER A 85 -0.46 -7.10 0.64
CA SER A 85 0.46 -5.98 0.80
C SER A 85 0.11 -5.09 1.98
N GLU A 86 1.15 -4.66 2.68
CA GLU A 86 1.12 -3.59 3.70
C GLU A 86 0.93 -2.18 3.10
N LEU A 87 0.75 -2.06 1.79
CA LEU A 87 0.66 -0.78 1.10
C LEU A 87 -0.43 -0.85 0.03
N ASP A 88 -1.32 0.15 0.03
CA ASP A 88 -2.30 0.45 -1.00
C ASP A 88 -2.12 1.89 -1.49
N PHE A 89 -2.59 2.19 -2.69
CA PHE A 89 -2.57 3.54 -3.23
C PHE A 89 -3.67 3.79 -4.24
N TYR A 90 -3.92 5.06 -4.48
CA TYR A 90 -4.69 5.56 -5.61
C TYR A 90 -3.94 6.69 -6.30
N ILE A 91 -4.33 6.99 -7.53
CA ILE A 91 -3.76 8.07 -8.33
C ILE A 91 -4.86 9.12 -8.47
N ASP A 92 -4.57 10.34 -8.07
CA ASP A 92 -5.40 11.52 -8.30
C ASP A 92 -4.64 12.46 -9.23
N ASN A 93 -5.15 12.63 -10.46
CA ASN A 93 -4.47 13.31 -11.56
C ASN A 93 -3.01 12.84 -11.74
N GLU A 94 -2.04 13.65 -11.31
CA GLU A 94 -0.60 13.38 -11.40
C GLU A 94 0.04 13.02 -10.04
N MET A 95 -0.76 12.83 -9.00
CA MET A 95 -0.31 12.55 -7.64
C MET A 95 -0.73 11.15 -7.19
N ILE A 96 0.24 10.35 -6.74
CA ILE A 96 -0.02 9.06 -6.12
C ILE A 96 -0.23 9.29 -4.63
N HIS A 97 -1.36 8.86 -4.10
CA HIS A 97 -1.67 8.87 -2.67
C HIS A 97 -1.46 7.48 -2.10
N ILE A 98 -0.51 7.35 -1.18
CA ILE A 98 -0.12 6.08 -0.57
C ILE A 98 -0.80 5.95 0.79
N ALA A 99 -1.46 4.82 1.01
CA ALA A 99 -2.06 4.43 2.29
C ALA A 99 -1.35 3.19 2.84
N ASP A 100 -0.95 3.27 4.10
CA ASP A 100 -0.51 2.09 4.83
C ASP A 100 -1.74 1.23 5.16
N THR A 101 -1.78 -0.01 4.65
CA THR A 101 -2.85 -0.97 4.94
C THR A 101 -2.51 -1.82 6.15
N LYS A 102 -1.29 -1.70 6.69
CA LYS A 102 -0.95 -2.30 7.96
C LYS A 102 -1.82 -1.66 9.02
N VAL A 103 -2.73 -2.45 9.57
CA VAL A 103 -3.49 -2.06 10.75
C VAL A 103 -2.47 -1.75 11.83
N ALA A 104 -2.32 -0.47 12.18
CA ALA A 104 -1.49 -0.05 13.30
C ALA A 104 -1.85 -0.91 14.51
N HIS A 105 -0.84 -1.27 15.31
CA HIS A 105 -1.05 -2.07 16.52
C HIS A 105 -2.27 -1.51 17.27
N ARG A 106 -3.14 -2.39 17.77
CA ARG A 106 -4.43 -2.12 18.44
C ARG A 106 -4.36 -1.20 19.68
N TYR A 107 -3.41 -0.28 19.76
CA TYR A 107 -3.30 0.75 20.79
C TYR A 107 -4.63 1.50 20.93
N GLY A 108 -5.29 1.84 19.81
CA GLY A 108 -6.66 2.37 19.83
C GLY A 108 -7.62 1.48 20.62
N ASP A 109 -7.72 0.19 20.28
CA ASP A 109 -8.61 -0.75 21.01
C ASP A 109 -8.19 -0.95 22.47
N PHE A 110 -6.88 -0.96 22.78
CA PHE A 110 -6.40 -1.05 24.16
C PHE A 110 -6.72 0.22 24.96
N PHE A 111 -6.61 1.38 24.33
CA PHE A 111 -6.92 2.68 24.90
C PHE A 111 -8.43 2.82 25.14
N ILE A 112 -9.25 2.48 24.14
CA ILE A 112 -10.72 2.45 24.25
C ILE A 112 -11.14 1.48 25.37
N ARG A 113 -10.58 0.27 25.43
CA ARG A 113 -10.87 -0.67 26.52
C ARG A 113 -10.50 -0.15 27.89
N LYS A 114 -9.39 0.60 28.01
CA LYS A 114 -9.00 1.24 29.28
C LYS A 114 -9.97 2.34 29.66
N ILE A 115 -10.43 3.17 28.73
CA ILE A 115 -11.44 4.21 28.97
C ILE A 115 -12.73 3.57 29.47
N ILE A 116 -13.24 2.55 28.79
CA ILE A 116 -14.47 1.85 29.18
C ILE A 116 -14.35 1.30 30.61
N LYS A 117 -13.25 0.62 30.94
CA LYS A 117 -13.00 0.12 32.30
C LYS A 117 -12.90 1.24 33.34
N PHE A 118 -12.33 2.38 32.97
CA PHE A 118 -12.20 3.53 33.86
C PHE A 118 -13.58 4.16 34.15
N GLU A 119 -14.44 4.30 33.13
CA GLU A 119 -15.81 4.78 33.32
C GLU A 119 -16.63 3.85 34.22
N GLU A 120 -16.51 2.53 34.04
CA GLU A 120 -17.15 1.55 34.93
C GLU A 120 -16.70 1.69 36.39
N LEU A 121 -15.39 1.87 36.62
CA LEU A 121 -14.85 2.12 37.96
C LEU A 121 -15.38 3.43 38.55
N ASN A 122 -15.45 4.49 37.75
CA ASN A 122 -15.92 5.79 38.22
C ASN A 122 -17.42 5.76 38.59
N LYS A 123 -18.24 5.05 37.80
CA LYS A 123 -19.66 4.81 38.13
C LYS A 123 -19.80 4.04 39.46
N LYS A 124 -18.99 2.99 39.66
CA LYS A 124 -18.97 2.24 40.93
C LYS A 124 -18.53 3.11 42.11
N LEU A 125 -17.52 3.96 41.93
CA LEU A 125 -17.06 4.89 42.96
C LEU A 125 -18.13 5.91 43.34
N GLN A 126 -18.84 6.46 42.35
CA GLN A 126 -19.98 7.37 42.58
C GLN A 126 -21.12 6.68 43.33
N ALA A 127 -21.39 5.40 43.05
CA ALA A 127 -22.40 4.62 43.76
C ALA A 127 -22.02 4.28 45.21
N ILE A 128 -20.73 4.32 45.56
CA ILE A 128 -20.23 4.03 46.93
C ILE A 128 -20.15 5.29 47.79
N LYS A 129 -20.10 6.48 47.19
CA LYS A 129 -20.16 7.74 47.95
C LYS A 129 -21.58 7.94 48.52
N ILE A 130 -21.73 7.56 49.79
CA ILE A 130 -22.71 8.12 50.75
C ILE A 130 -22.35 9.57 51.03
#